data_AF-A0A220DHN6-F1
#
_entry.id   AF-A0A220DHN6-F1
#
_cell.length_a   1.000
_cell.length_b   1.000
_cell.length_c   1.000
_cell.angle_alpha   90.00
_cell.angle_beta   90.00
_cell.angle_gamma   90.00
#
_symmetry.space_group_name_H-M   'P 1'
#
loop_
_entity.id
_entity.type
_entity.pdbx_description
1 polymer ?
#
loop_
_entity_poly.entity_id
_entity_poly.type
_entity_poly.pdbx_seq_one_letter_code
_entity_poly.pdbx_strand_id
1 'polypeptide(L)' 'MNELKRLRDKLGLSNSDLAELMGLSEQTIKNRMASDFNKKTASKLEIEFLKLLAGEHEKYSILEK' A
#
# COMPACT_ATOMS: atom_id res chain seq x y z
N MET A 1 -7.88 8.87 7.81
CA MET A 1 -7.47 8.78 6.39
C MET A 1 -6.75 7.45 6.19
N ASN A 2 -7.17 6.63 5.22
CA ASN A 2 -6.62 5.28 5.04
C ASN A 2 -5.19 5.35 4.47
N GLU A 3 -4.19 4.97 5.27
CA GLU A 3 -2.77 5.06 4.92
C GLU A 3 -2.42 4.29 3.65
N LEU A 4 -3.07 3.14 3.42
CA LEU A 4 -2.91 2.36 2.19
C LEU A 4 -3.32 3.15 0.94
N LYS A 5 -4.42 3.91 1.03
CA LYS A 5 -4.89 4.76 -0.07
C LYS A 5 -3.91 5.89 -0.35
N ARG A 6 -3.38 6.54 0.70
CA ARG A 6 -2.39 7.62 0.56
C ARG A 6 -1.11 7.11 -0.13
N LEU A 7 -0.60 5.96 0.29
CA LEU A 7 0.62 5.36 -0.27
C LEU A 7 0.40 4.92 -1.72
N ARG A 8 -0.74 4.31 -2.06
CA ARG A 8 -1.11 4.00 -3.45
C ARG A 8 -1.06 5.25 -4.33
N ASP A 9 -1.72 6.32 -3.89
CA ASP A 9 -1.83 7.55 -4.67
C ASP A 9 -0.46 8.22 -4.85
N LYS A 10 0.40 8.18 -3.83
CA LYS A 10 1.78 8.71 -3.91
C LYS A 10 2.65 7.91 -4.89
N LEU A 11 2.45 6.59 -4.96
CA LEU A 11 3.14 5.72 -5.92
C LEU A 11 2.57 5.84 -7.34
N GLY A 12 1.51 6.62 -7.55
CA GLY A 12 0.85 6.75 -8.86
C GLY A 12 0.15 5.47 -9.32
N LEU A 13 -0.17 4.56 -8.40
CA LEU A 13 -0.73 3.25 -8.73
C LEU A 13 -2.26 3.28 -8.79
N SER A 14 -2.82 2.50 -9.70
CA SER A 14 -4.24 2.13 -9.64
C SER A 14 -4.49 1.03 -8.60
N ASN A 15 -5.75 0.64 -8.39
CA ASN A 15 -6.07 -0.50 -7.55
C ASN A 15 -5.56 -1.82 -8.11
N SER A 16 -5.56 -1.98 -9.44
CA SER A 16 -5.05 -3.18 -10.10
C SER A 16 -3.54 -3.28 -9.95
N ASP A 17 -2.82 -2.18 -10.15
CA ASP A 17 -1.35 -2.18 -10.08
C ASP A 17 -0.88 -2.47 -8.65
N LEU A 18 -1.57 -1.91 -7.64
CA LEU A 18 -1.30 -2.23 -6.25
C LEU A 18 -1.63 -3.70 -5.94
N ALA A 19 -2.71 -4.24 -6.51
CA ALA A 19 -3.07 -5.65 -6.31
C ALA A 19 -2.00 -6.58 -6.89
N GLU A 20 -1.49 -6.28 -8.08
CA GLU A 20 -0.39 -6.99 -8.72
C GLU A 20 0.89 -6.92 -7.88
N LEU A 21 1.29 -5.72 -7.45
CA LEU A 21 2.45 -5.50 -6.58
C LEU A 21 2.36 -6.31 -5.28
N MET A 22 1.16 -6.44 -4.71
CA MET A 22 0.93 -7.13 -3.44
C MET A 22 0.64 -8.63 -3.59
N GLY A 23 0.51 -9.15 -4.82
CA GLY A 23 0.10 -10.53 -5.07
C GLY A 23 -1.33 -10.83 -4.58
N LEU A 24 -2.24 -9.86 -4.69
CA LEU A 24 -3.63 -9.94 -4.22
C LEU A 24 -4.62 -9.70 -5.36
N SER A 25 -5.91 -9.93 -5.09
CA SER A 25 -6.97 -9.51 -6.02
C SER A 25 -7.29 -8.02 -5.87
N GLU A 26 -7.69 -7.36 -6.96
CA GLU A 26 -8.15 -5.97 -6.93
C GLU A 26 -9.33 -5.78 -5.96
N GLN A 27 -10.22 -6.78 -5.86
CA GLN A 27 -11.33 -6.76 -4.91
C GLN A 27 -10.86 -6.74 -3.45
N THR A 28 -9.77 -7.46 -3.13
CA THR A 28 -9.15 -7.41 -1.80
C THR A 28 -8.66 -6.00 -1.49
N ILE A 29 -8.00 -5.33 -2.45
CA ILE A 29 -7.53 -3.96 -2.29
C ILE A 29 -8.71 -2.99 -2.08
N LYS A 30 -9.76 -3.07 -2.91
CA LYS A 30 -10.99 -2.25 -2.76
C LYS A 30 -11.61 -2.41 -1.37
N ASN A 31 -11.73 -3.65 -0.90
CA ASN A 31 -12.28 -3.95 0.43
C ASN A 31 -11.41 -3.37 1.56
N ARG A 32 -10.07 -3.40 1.43
CA ARG A 32 -9.12 -2.82 2.38
C ARG A 32 -9.19 -1.29 2.40
N MET A 33 -9.49 -0.66 1.28
CA MET A 33 -9.61 0.80 1.17
C MET A 33 -10.93 1.35 1.72
N ALA A 34 -12.02 0.58 1.55
CA ALA A 34 -13.36 0.98 1.94
C ALA A 34 -13.66 0.83 3.45
N SER A 35 -12.77 0.23 4.24
CA SER A 35 -13.08 -0.08 5.64
C SER A 35 -12.72 1.05 6.60
N ASP A 36 -13.74 1.58 7.25
CA ASP A 36 -13.60 2.56 8.34
C ASP A 36 -13.56 1.93 9.74
N PHE A 37 -13.99 0.67 9.96
CA PHE A 37 -14.16 0.23 11.37
C PHE A 37 -13.90 -1.24 11.76
N ASN A 38 -13.67 -2.23 10.88
CA ASN A 38 -13.45 -3.62 11.38
C ASN A 38 -12.94 -4.70 10.40
N LYS A 39 -12.38 -4.37 9.23
CA LYS A 39 -11.86 -5.40 8.30
C LYS A 39 -10.35 -5.37 8.23
N LYS A 40 -9.76 -6.55 8.00
CA LYS A 40 -8.33 -6.81 7.73
C LYS A 40 -7.74 -5.67 6.88
N THR A 41 -7.10 -4.71 7.52
CA THR A 41 -6.33 -3.65 6.88
C THR A 41 -5.05 -4.25 6.31
N ALA A 42 -4.30 -3.47 5.52
CA ALA A 42 -2.92 -3.84 5.26
C ALA A 42 -2.20 -4.01 6.61
N SER A 43 -1.45 -5.10 6.72
CA SER A 43 -0.57 -5.37 7.85
C SER A 43 0.51 -4.30 7.94
N LYS A 44 1.11 -4.19 9.13
CA LYS A 44 2.23 -3.28 9.36
C LYS A 44 3.36 -3.47 8.35
N LEU A 45 3.71 -4.71 8.03
CA LEU A 45 4.80 -5.01 7.10
C LEU A 45 4.48 -4.55 5.67
N GLU A 46 3.24 -4.75 5.22
CA GLU A 46 2.79 -4.26 3.90
C GLU A 46 2.86 -2.72 3.83
N ILE A 47 2.47 -2.02 4.90
CA ILE A 47 2.58 -0.56 4.96
C ILE A 47 4.04 -0.10 4.94
N GLU A 48 4.93 -0.72 5.74
CA GLU A 48 6.35 -0.36 5.74
C GLU A 48 7.01 -0.62 4.38
N PHE A 49 6.65 -1.72 3.71
CA PHE A 49 7.10 -1.98 2.34
C PHE A 49 6.64 -0.88 1.36
N LEU A 50 5.37 -0.48 1.42
CA LEU A 50 4.86 0.60 0.57
C LEU A 50 5.49 1.97 0.89
N LYS A 51 5.79 2.25 2.16
CA LYS A 51 6.58 3.43 2.54
C LYS A 51 7.98 3.40 1.94
N LEU A 52 8.61 2.23 1.90
CA LEU A 52 9.95 2.09 1.31
C LEU A 52 9.92 2.40 -0.18
N LEU A 53 8.95 1.84 -0.91
CA LEU A 53 8.74 2.15 -2.33
C LEU A 53 8.42 3.63 -2.55
N ALA A 54 7.67 4.25 -1.63
CA ALA A 54 7.31 5.67 -1.73
C ALA A 54 8.43 6.63 -1.27
N GLY A 55 9.59 6.12 -0.86
CA GLY A 55 10.70 6.92 -0.32
C GLY A 55 10.39 7.58 1.03
N GLU A 56 9.46 7.02 1.80
CA GLU A 56 9.00 7.52 3.11
C GLU A 56 9.39 6.60 4.29
N HIS A 57 10.08 5.50 4.03
CA HIS A 57 10.46 4.58 5.11
C HIS A 57 11.53 5.21 6.01
N GLU A 58 11.31 5.20 7.32
CA GLU A 58 12.12 5.96 8.28
C GLU A 58 13.59 5.55 8.30
N LYS A 59 13.89 4.27 8.02
CA LYS A 59 15.23 3.69 8.20
C LYS A 59 15.92 3.25 6.91
N TYR A 60 15.19 3.17 5.81
CA TYR A 60 15.66 2.50 4.60
C TYR A 60 15.24 3.31 3.39
N SER A 61 16.13 3.36 2.40
CA SER A 61 15.87 3.98 1.10
C SER A 61 16.32 3.01 0.01
N ILE A 62 15.60 2.99 -1.11
CA ILE A 62 16.03 2.26 -2.29
C ILE A 62 17.10 3.10 -2.98
N LEU A 63 18.31 2.57 -3.03
CA LEU A 63 19.40 3.16 -3.82
C LEU A 63 19.28 2.57 -5.23
N GLU A 64 18.90 3.39 -6.21
CA GLU A 64 19.00 2.99 -7.62
C GLU A 64 20.47 2.67 -7.95
N LYS A 65 20.68 1.63 -8.77
CA LYS A 65 21.97 1.30 -9.37
C LYS A 65 21.98 1.75 -10.82
#